data_AF-A0AAW5WZF8-F1
#
_entry.id   AF-A0AAW5WZF8-F1
#
_cell.length_a   1.000
_cell.length_b   1.000
_cell.length_c   1.000
_cell.angle_alpha   90.00
_cell.angle_beta   90.00
_cell.angle_gamma   90.00
#
_symmetry.space_group_name_H-M   'P 1'
#
loop_
_entity.id
_entity.type
_entity.pdbx_description
1 polymer ?
#
loop_
_entity_poly.entity_id
_entity_poly.type
_entity_poly.pdbx_seq_one_letter_code
_entity_poly.pdbx_strand_id
1 'polypeptide(L)'
;MDKMAGPLDYLRWRGDLSFKQKQYNSVDGAILASIAYLPFDGSIVGHSLKEACERILALYSGSLDLHRKTETRLLVKSPRFADLKILDWTSRLEAEPAPLQFAALTLQLDENTILISFRGTDSSVVGWNEDMIMNYSYQIYGQTVARDYLEAMADKFKNCKIYITGHSKGGHYAIHSLAAARYDVQDRVISALSFDGPGYRSVFAESTGFKRAIDKMRTYVPESSVFGIMLDHPERTLVVKSVYPMMHQHTPLNWSVGRDSFVLAEGLTTSARIIRHALIQFNQSIPAEKRGQLWSAIFLAFENMDITDMNVFTEHRIRGTWTLGKVVMGMDPEVRQVATEMIKLIYQSAKNNYLPFSEGDFSACPKSNDSSKAPIFFESYNFKD
;
A
#
# COMPACT_ATOMS: atom_id res chain seq x y z
N MET A 1 2.36 27.04 -9.60
CA MET A 1 1.98 26.20 -8.45
C MET A 1 3.20 26.11 -7.56
N ASP A 2 3.09 26.52 -6.30
CA ASP A 2 4.17 26.30 -5.34
C ASP A 2 4.44 24.80 -5.24
N LYS A 3 5.70 24.41 -5.43
CA LYS A 3 6.13 23.02 -5.39
C LYS A 3 5.99 22.54 -3.95
N MET A 4 4.93 21.77 -3.66
CA MET A 4 4.77 21.13 -2.36
C MET A 4 5.95 20.15 -2.13
N ALA A 5 6.42 20.09 -0.89
CA ALA A 5 7.54 19.23 -0.50
C ALA A 5 7.09 17.78 -0.34
N GLY A 6 7.99 16.81 -0.56
CA GLY A 6 7.73 15.38 -0.36
C GLY A 6 8.61 14.72 0.72
N PRO A 7 8.45 13.41 0.98
CA PRO A 7 9.26 12.68 1.96
C PRO A 7 10.77 12.77 1.78
N LEU A 8 11.26 12.92 0.54
CA LEU A 8 12.70 13.16 0.30
C LEU A 8 13.15 14.56 0.77
N ASP A 9 12.26 15.56 0.78
CA ASP A 9 12.53 16.86 1.39
C ASP A 9 12.46 16.77 2.92
N TYR A 10 11.52 16.00 3.47
CA TYR A 10 11.50 15.67 4.90
C TYR A 10 12.81 15.02 5.35
N LEU A 11 13.37 14.07 4.58
CA LEU A 11 14.70 13.49 4.87
C LEU A 11 15.79 14.56 4.95
N ARG A 12 15.73 15.59 4.09
CA ARG A 12 16.70 16.71 4.14
C ARG A 12 16.46 17.63 5.33
N TRP A 13 15.22 17.81 5.77
CA TRP A 13 14.84 18.74 6.84
C TRP A 13 14.91 18.16 8.24
N ARG A 14 14.67 16.86 8.38
CA ARG A 14 14.46 16.15 9.65
C ARG A 14 15.25 14.86 9.77
N GLY A 15 15.93 14.44 8.70
CA GLY A 15 16.83 13.27 8.75
C GLY A 15 18.01 13.46 9.71
N ASP A 16 18.30 14.69 10.11
CA ASP A 16 19.27 15.08 11.14
C ASP A 16 18.84 14.72 12.57
N LEU A 17 17.54 14.47 12.82
CA LEU A 17 17.00 14.21 14.15
C LEU A 17 16.83 12.72 14.44
N SER A 18 17.48 12.23 15.49
CA SER A 18 17.30 10.85 15.98
C SER A 18 15.88 10.59 16.51
N PHE A 19 15.48 9.31 16.61
CA PHE A 19 14.21 8.93 17.23
C PHE A 19 14.10 9.31 18.72
N LYS A 20 15.25 9.47 19.42
CA LYS A 20 15.31 10.00 20.79
C LYS A 20 14.95 11.50 20.85
N GLN A 21 15.31 12.28 19.84
CA GLN A 21 15.00 13.73 19.77
C GLN A 21 13.59 14.00 19.24
N LYS A 22 13.15 13.21 18.25
CA LYS A 22 11.81 13.29 17.66
C LYS A 22 11.27 11.89 17.44
N GLN A 23 10.16 11.60 18.12
CA GLN A 23 9.49 10.30 18.03
C GLN A 23 9.09 9.96 16.58
N TYR A 24 8.92 8.66 16.35
CA TYR A 24 8.45 8.10 15.10
C TYR A 24 7.11 8.71 14.66
N ASN A 25 6.98 9.02 13.37
CA ASN A 25 5.77 9.59 12.77
C ASN A 25 5.40 8.92 11.44
N SER A 26 4.31 9.39 10.82
CA SER A 26 3.79 8.80 9.58
C SER A 26 4.72 8.93 8.38
N VAL A 27 5.51 10.01 8.30
CA VAL A 27 6.45 10.22 7.20
C VAL A 27 7.62 9.24 7.32
N ASP A 28 8.09 9.00 8.55
CA ASP A 28 9.08 7.93 8.81
C ASP A 28 8.55 6.57 8.41
N GLY A 29 7.30 6.27 8.75
CA GLY A 29 6.65 5.02 8.39
C GLY A 29 6.59 4.78 6.90
N ALA A 30 6.29 5.82 6.12
CA ALA A 30 6.25 5.74 4.65
C ALA A 30 7.64 5.48 4.05
N ILE A 31 8.67 6.13 4.57
CA ILE A 31 10.07 5.92 4.15
C ILE A 31 10.54 4.50 4.54
N LEU A 32 10.20 4.04 5.73
CA LEU A 32 10.54 2.67 6.16
C LEU A 32 9.74 1.60 5.39
N ALA A 33 8.53 1.92 4.93
CA ALA A 33 7.76 1.06 4.03
C ALA A 33 8.39 0.99 2.63
N SER A 34 8.95 2.07 2.10
CA SER A 34 9.66 2.05 0.81
C SER A 34 11.02 1.34 0.90
N ILE A 35 11.73 1.45 2.02
CA ILE A 35 13.01 0.75 2.25
C ILE A 35 12.88 -0.76 2.11
N ALA A 36 11.73 -1.34 2.50
CA ALA A 36 11.51 -2.79 2.36
C ALA A 36 11.58 -3.27 0.90
N TYR A 37 11.47 -2.39 -0.09
CA TYR A 37 11.59 -2.70 -1.52
C TYR A 37 13.02 -2.73 -2.04
N LEU A 38 14.01 -2.31 -1.24
CA LEU A 38 15.40 -2.38 -1.64
C LEU A 38 15.84 -3.84 -1.84
N PRO A 39 16.78 -4.11 -2.77
CA PRO A 39 17.21 -5.47 -3.10
C PRO A 39 18.16 -6.02 -2.03
N PHE A 40 17.66 -6.17 -0.81
CA PHE A 40 18.39 -6.75 0.31
C PHE A 40 18.50 -8.28 0.19
N ASP A 41 19.58 -8.83 0.74
CA ASP A 41 19.78 -10.27 0.92
C ASP A 41 19.97 -10.60 2.41
N GLY A 42 19.99 -11.88 2.79
CA GLY A 42 20.10 -12.30 4.20
C GLY A 42 21.34 -11.82 4.94
N SER A 43 22.37 -11.33 4.24
CA SER A 43 23.61 -10.85 4.87
C SER A 43 23.51 -9.46 5.48
N ILE A 44 22.38 -8.74 5.33
CA ILE A 44 22.18 -7.43 5.96
C ILE A 44 21.86 -7.51 7.46
N VAL A 45 21.46 -8.69 7.96
CA VAL A 45 21.06 -8.86 9.35
C VAL A 45 22.24 -8.62 10.27
N GLY A 46 22.06 -7.76 11.28
CA GLY A 46 23.10 -7.35 12.21
C GLY A 46 23.82 -6.06 11.82
N HIS A 47 23.71 -5.63 10.55
CA HIS A 47 24.26 -4.37 10.08
C HIS A 47 23.33 -3.18 10.36
N SER A 48 23.89 -1.99 10.29
CA SER A 48 23.14 -0.74 10.21
C SER A 48 22.48 -0.58 8.83
N LEU A 49 21.40 0.18 8.78
CA LEU A 49 20.74 0.51 7.52
C LEU A 49 21.68 1.25 6.57
N LYS A 50 22.58 2.09 7.11
CA LYS A 50 23.64 2.75 6.34
C LYS A 50 24.52 1.76 5.60
N GLU A 51 25.10 0.79 6.31
CA GLU A 51 25.99 -0.23 5.71
C GLU A 51 25.25 -1.05 4.64
N ALA A 52 24.00 -1.44 4.90
CA ALA A 52 23.17 -2.15 3.95
C ALA A 52 22.89 -1.31 2.68
N CYS A 53 22.56 -0.04 2.85
CA CYS A 53 22.31 0.90 1.75
C CYS A 53 23.59 1.20 0.94
N GLU A 54 24.74 1.36 1.59
CA GLU A 54 26.03 1.57 0.93
C GLU A 54 26.41 0.36 0.07
N ARG A 55 26.16 -0.86 0.57
CA ARG A 55 26.36 -2.09 -0.20
C ARG A 55 25.43 -2.16 -1.41
N ILE A 56 24.16 -1.79 -1.27
CA ILE A 56 23.23 -1.69 -2.40
C ILE A 56 23.74 -0.69 -3.44
N LEU A 57 24.17 0.49 -3.01
CA LEU A 57 24.71 1.50 -3.92
C LEU A 57 25.97 1.00 -4.63
N ALA A 58 26.84 0.24 -3.97
CA ALA A 58 28.00 -0.35 -4.61
C ALA A 58 27.62 -1.41 -5.65
N LEU A 59 26.70 -2.32 -5.33
CA LEU A 59 26.35 -3.48 -6.16
C LEU A 59 25.36 -3.16 -7.29
N TYR A 60 24.45 -2.21 -7.08
CA TYR A 60 23.30 -1.95 -7.95
C TYR A 60 23.23 -0.51 -8.47
N SER A 61 24.28 0.31 -8.32
CA SER A 61 24.23 1.74 -8.73
C SER A 61 23.80 2.00 -10.17
N GLY A 62 24.05 1.06 -11.09
CA GLY A 62 23.66 1.15 -12.50
C GLY A 62 22.26 0.60 -12.80
N SER A 63 21.70 -0.25 -11.95
CA SER A 63 20.39 -0.91 -12.15
C SER A 63 19.26 -0.33 -11.30
N LEU A 64 19.57 0.44 -10.26
CA LEU A 64 18.58 1.21 -9.52
C LEU A 64 18.07 2.37 -10.38
N ASP A 65 16.75 2.54 -10.40
CA ASP A 65 16.15 3.76 -10.93
C ASP A 65 16.62 5.00 -10.14
N LEU A 66 16.53 6.17 -10.77
CA LEU A 66 17.03 7.41 -10.22
C LEU A 66 16.37 7.78 -8.87
N HIS A 67 15.11 7.42 -8.69
CA HIS A 67 14.36 7.73 -7.47
C HIS A 67 14.91 6.90 -6.30
N ARG A 68 14.97 5.56 -6.46
CA ARG A 68 15.54 4.65 -5.46
C ARG A 68 17.00 4.98 -5.16
N LYS A 69 17.79 5.33 -6.18
CA LYS A 69 19.18 5.76 -6.01
C LYS A 69 19.27 7.03 -5.17
N THR A 70 18.38 7.99 -5.38
CA THR A 70 18.35 9.25 -4.61
C THR A 70 17.93 9.02 -3.17
N GLU A 71 16.84 8.27 -2.96
CA GLU A 71 16.37 7.85 -1.64
C GLU A 71 17.47 7.15 -0.85
N THR A 72 18.07 6.10 -1.42
CA THR A 72 19.14 5.31 -0.77
C THR A 72 20.33 6.19 -0.36
N ARG A 73 20.72 7.15 -1.22
CA ARG A 73 21.81 8.10 -0.91
C ARG A 73 21.46 9.08 0.20
N LEU A 74 20.18 9.45 0.35
CA LEU A 74 19.72 10.32 1.43
C LEU A 74 19.65 9.55 2.76
N LEU A 75 19.21 8.30 2.74
CA LEU A 75 19.14 7.43 3.92
C LEU A 75 20.51 7.23 4.58
N VAL A 76 21.54 6.96 3.76
CA VAL A 76 22.94 6.84 4.22
C VAL A 76 23.44 8.09 4.96
N LYS A 77 22.89 9.26 4.64
CA LYS A 77 23.28 10.55 5.21
C LYS A 77 22.37 11.04 6.33
N SER A 78 21.37 10.25 6.72
CA SER A 78 20.34 10.65 7.65
C SER A 78 20.57 9.98 9.01
N PRO A 79 21.13 10.66 10.03
CA PRO A 79 21.26 10.11 11.39
C PRO A 79 19.98 9.47 11.93
N ARG A 80 18.81 9.98 11.54
CA ARG A 80 17.50 9.40 11.85
C ARG A 80 17.35 7.93 11.45
N PHE A 81 17.90 7.52 10.31
CA PHE A 81 17.71 6.18 9.72
C PHE A 81 19.00 5.39 9.58
N ALA A 82 20.12 6.07 9.33
CA ALA A 82 21.42 5.48 9.02
C ALA A 82 21.87 4.45 10.08
N ASP A 83 21.70 4.78 11.35
CA ASP A 83 22.18 3.97 12.47
C ASP A 83 21.17 2.92 12.95
N LEU A 84 20.01 2.80 12.30
CA LEU A 84 19.02 1.78 12.63
C LEU A 84 19.62 0.40 12.38
N LYS A 85 19.65 -0.44 13.41
CA LYS A 85 20.13 -1.81 13.28
C LYS A 85 19.07 -2.69 12.64
N ILE A 86 19.47 -3.46 11.64
CA ILE A 86 18.63 -4.49 11.03
C ILE A 86 18.66 -5.73 11.92
N LEU A 87 17.52 -6.04 12.53
CA LEU A 87 17.37 -7.15 13.46
C LEU A 87 16.97 -8.45 12.78
N ASP A 88 16.26 -8.34 11.66
CA ASP A 88 15.74 -9.46 10.90
C ASP A 88 15.38 -9.03 9.47
N TRP A 89 15.56 -9.93 8.51
CA TRP A 89 15.15 -9.76 7.13
C TRP A 89 14.67 -11.12 6.60
N THR A 90 13.51 -11.12 5.95
CA THR A 90 13.01 -12.30 5.24
C THR A 90 12.48 -11.88 3.88
N SER A 91 12.71 -12.73 2.88
CA SER A 91 12.16 -12.60 1.54
C SER A 91 11.90 -14.01 1.01
N ARG A 92 10.63 -14.33 0.81
CA ARG A 92 10.12 -15.63 0.37
C ARG A 92 9.34 -15.44 -0.92
N LEU A 93 9.63 -16.31 -1.89
CA LEU A 93 8.94 -16.40 -3.16
C LEU A 93 8.65 -17.88 -3.41
N GLU A 94 7.40 -18.28 -3.22
CA GLU A 94 6.96 -19.68 -3.31
C GLU A 94 5.77 -19.78 -4.26
N ALA A 95 5.76 -20.77 -5.14
CA ALA A 95 4.65 -21.02 -6.07
C ALA A 95 3.68 -22.11 -5.54
N GLU A 96 4.19 -23.07 -4.78
CA GLU A 96 3.47 -24.27 -4.32
C GLU A 96 3.66 -24.48 -2.81
N PRO A 97 2.66 -24.98 -2.06
CA PRO A 97 1.32 -25.39 -2.50
C PRO A 97 0.35 -24.20 -2.70
N ALA A 98 0.77 -22.99 -2.34
CA ALA A 98 0.02 -21.75 -2.58
C ALA A 98 1.01 -20.61 -2.90
N PRO A 99 0.65 -19.69 -3.80
CA PRO A 99 1.52 -18.57 -4.15
C PRO A 99 1.77 -17.68 -2.92
N LEU A 100 3.05 -17.40 -2.66
CA LEU A 100 3.50 -16.50 -1.61
C LEU A 100 4.59 -15.58 -2.16
N GLN A 101 4.36 -14.27 -2.07
CA GLN A 101 5.42 -13.30 -2.18
C GLN A 101 5.41 -12.45 -0.92
N PHE A 102 6.35 -12.75 -0.03
CA PHE A 102 6.41 -12.15 1.28
C PHE A 102 7.81 -11.65 1.57
N ALA A 103 7.93 -10.39 1.97
CA ALA A 103 9.16 -9.89 2.55
C ALA A 103 8.86 -8.96 3.72
N ALA A 104 9.69 -9.05 4.75
CA ALA A 104 9.57 -8.22 5.94
C ALA A 104 10.96 -7.84 6.46
N LEU A 105 11.07 -6.60 6.91
CA LEU A 105 12.27 -6.02 7.50
C LEU A 105 11.97 -5.62 8.95
N THR A 106 12.78 -6.09 9.89
CA THR A 106 12.69 -5.66 11.30
C THR A 106 13.87 -4.78 11.64
N LEU A 107 13.59 -3.57 12.14
CA LEU A 107 14.57 -2.56 12.53
C LEU A 107 14.49 -2.26 14.03
N GLN A 108 15.63 -1.99 14.65
CA GLN A 108 15.70 -1.46 16.00
C GLN A 108 15.59 0.08 15.96
N LEU A 109 14.49 0.64 16.46
CA LEU A 109 14.33 2.10 16.55
C LEU A 109 15.05 2.69 17.76
N ASP A 110 14.95 2.00 18.90
CA ASP A 110 15.66 2.31 20.13
C ASP A 110 15.86 1.05 20.99
N GLU A 111 16.36 1.21 22.22
CA GLU A 111 16.68 0.10 23.13
C GLU A 111 15.48 -0.81 23.43
N ASN A 112 14.25 -0.27 23.41
CA ASN A 112 13.03 -0.98 23.80
C ASN A 112 11.95 -0.94 22.72
N THR A 113 12.28 -0.58 21.48
CA THR A 113 11.31 -0.43 20.40
C THR A 113 11.85 -0.98 19.09
N ILE A 114 11.06 -1.85 18.46
CA ILE A 114 11.31 -2.35 17.11
C ILE A 114 10.25 -1.86 16.13
N LEU A 115 10.59 -1.85 14.86
CA LEU A 115 9.66 -1.61 13.77
C LEU A 115 9.71 -2.75 12.77
N ILE A 116 8.53 -3.23 12.38
CA ILE A 116 8.35 -4.24 11.34
C ILE A 116 7.78 -3.55 10.11
N SER A 117 8.49 -3.67 8.98
CA SER A 117 8.08 -3.13 7.69
C SER A 117 7.77 -4.28 6.73
N PHE A 118 6.51 -4.39 6.29
CA PHE A 118 6.10 -5.36 5.29
C PHE A 118 6.24 -4.78 3.89
N ARG A 119 6.92 -5.50 3.01
CA ARG A 119 7.04 -5.14 1.59
C ARG A 119 5.74 -5.47 0.88
N GLY A 120 5.27 -4.57 0.02
CA GLY A 120 4.21 -4.91 -0.93
C GLY A 120 4.74 -5.65 -2.15
N THR A 121 3.91 -5.67 -3.20
CA THR A 121 4.18 -6.45 -4.39
C THR A 121 5.31 -5.87 -5.23
N ASP A 122 6.33 -6.68 -5.53
CA ASP A 122 7.27 -6.40 -6.61
C ASP A 122 6.73 -6.91 -7.97
N SER A 123 7.48 -6.74 -9.06
CA SER A 123 7.05 -7.12 -10.40
C SER A 123 6.91 -8.64 -10.66
N SER A 124 7.09 -9.51 -9.66
CA SER A 124 6.98 -10.97 -9.83
C SER A 124 5.54 -11.44 -10.02
N VAL A 125 5.37 -12.41 -10.92
CA VAL A 125 4.07 -13.06 -11.23
C VAL A 125 3.39 -13.64 -10.00
N VAL A 126 4.16 -14.24 -9.07
CA VAL A 126 3.64 -14.80 -7.81
C VAL A 126 3.04 -13.70 -6.93
N GLY A 127 3.68 -12.52 -6.88
CA GLY A 127 3.19 -11.37 -6.12
C GLY A 127 1.85 -10.84 -6.62
N TRP A 128 1.71 -10.73 -7.94
CA TRP A 128 0.46 -10.33 -8.56
C TRP A 128 -0.64 -11.39 -8.39
N ASN A 129 -0.30 -12.68 -8.48
CA ASN A 129 -1.26 -13.76 -8.23
C ASN A 129 -1.82 -13.68 -6.78
N GLU A 130 -0.97 -13.39 -5.80
CA GLU A 130 -1.42 -13.20 -4.42
C GLU A 130 -2.29 -11.94 -4.23
N ASP A 131 -1.94 -10.80 -4.85
CA ASP A 131 -2.77 -9.58 -4.86
C ASP A 131 -4.16 -9.83 -5.46
N MET A 132 -4.22 -10.70 -6.46
CA MET A 132 -5.47 -11.09 -7.06
C MET A 132 -6.33 -11.92 -6.14
N ILE A 133 -5.75 -12.94 -5.49
CA ILE A 133 -6.46 -13.74 -4.50
C ILE A 133 -7.01 -12.84 -3.39
N MET A 134 -6.26 -11.82 -2.96
CA MET A 134 -6.72 -10.85 -1.95
C MET A 134 -8.01 -10.12 -2.33
N ASN A 135 -8.27 -9.91 -3.63
CA ASN A 135 -9.49 -9.27 -4.10
C ASN A 135 -10.74 -10.17 -3.97
N TYR A 136 -10.59 -11.49 -4.09
CA TYR A 136 -11.74 -12.41 -4.10
C TYR A 136 -11.82 -13.41 -2.94
N SER A 137 -10.73 -13.62 -2.19
CA SER A 137 -10.66 -14.40 -0.94
C SER A 137 -10.36 -13.47 0.24
N TYR A 138 -11.02 -13.69 1.37
CA TYR A 138 -10.73 -12.95 2.60
C TYR A 138 -9.49 -13.47 3.33
N GLN A 139 -9.07 -14.71 3.05
CA GLN A 139 -7.87 -15.34 3.58
C GLN A 139 -6.90 -15.63 2.44
N ILE A 140 -5.70 -15.04 2.53
CA ILE A 140 -4.56 -15.38 1.68
C ILE A 140 -3.42 -15.95 2.51
N TYR A 141 -2.57 -16.78 1.91
CA TYR A 141 -1.47 -17.40 2.66
C TYR A 141 -0.52 -16.36 3.26
N GLY A 142 -0.18 -15.30 2.51
CA GLY A 142 0.69 -14.23 3.01
C GLY A 142 0.16 -13.44 4.20
N GLN A 143 -1.16 -13.36 4.39
CA GLN A 143 -1.77 -12.77 5.60
C GLN A 143 -1.42 -13.58 6.86
N THR A 144 -1.46 -14.92 6.74
CA THR A 144 -1.04 -15.84 7.80
C THR A 144 0.45 -15.70 8.07
N VAL A 145 1.28 -15.67 7.00
CA VAL A 145 2.72 -15.48 7.12
C VAL A 145 3.08 -14.14 7.78
N ALA A 146 2.35 -13.05 7.48
CA ALA A 146 2.55 -11.75 8.10
C ALA A 146 2.24 -11.75 9.60
N ARG A 147 1.15 -12.41 10.02
CA ARG A 147 0.82 -12.62 11.45
C ARG A 147 1.94 -13.42 12.13
N ASP A 148 2.33 -14.54 11.54
CA ASP A 148 3.34 -15.43 12.12
C ASP A 148 4.69 -14.72 12.26
N TYR A 149 5.05 -13.87 11.29
CA TYR A 149 6.25 -13.03 11.37
C TYR A 149 6.18 -12.03 12.53
N LEU A 150 5.06 -11.32 12.69
CA LEU A 150 4.86 -10.40 13.80
C LEU A 150 4.99 -11.11 15.14
N GLU A 151 4.34 -12.26 15.30
CA GLU A 151 4.38 -13.05 16.52
C GLU A 151 5.79 -13.59 16.81
N ALA A 152 6.50 -14.09 15.80
CA ALA A 152 7.87 -14.55 15.94
C ALA A 152 8.81 -13.41 16.38
N MET A 153 8.67 -12.21 15.82
CA MET A 153 9.45 -11.04 16.24
C MET A 153 9.08 -10.59 17.65
N ALA A 154 7.79 -10.64 18.01
CA ALA A 154 7.36 -10.36 19.37
C ALA A 154 7.99 -11.34 20.37
N ASP A 155 8.01 -12.64 20.06
CA ASP A 155 8.59 -13.68 20.92
C ASP A 155 10.11 -13.60 21.02
N LYS A 156 10.78 -13.21 19.92
CA LYS A 156 12.24 -12.96 19.88
C LYS A 156 12.64 -11.74 20.71
N PHE A 157 11.82 -10.68 20.69
CA PHE A 157 12.11 -9.39 21.34
C PHE A 157 11.14 -9.07 22.47
N LYS A 158 10.93 -9.98 23.43
CA LYS A 158 9.82 -9.96 24.43
C LYS A 158 9.59 -8.64 25.16
N ASN A 159 10.63 -7.85 25.40
CA ASN A 159 10.55 -6.60 26.16
C ASN A 159 10.36 -5.34 25.28
N CYS A 160 10.30 -5.50 23.96
CA CYS A 160 10.17 -4.38 23.05
C CYS A 160 8.71 -4.02 22.75
N LYS A 161 8.44 -2.73 22.59
CA LYS A 161 7.26 -2.22 21.89
C LYS A 161 7.45 -2.32 20.38
N ILE A 162 6.34 -2.38 19.64
CA ILE A 162 6.36 -2.69 18.21
C ILE A 162 5.62 -1.61 17.42
N TYR A 163 6.28 -1.05 16.42
CA TYR A 163 5.62 -0.34 15.32
C TYR A 163 5.51 -1.26 14.12
N ILE A 164 4.43 -1.10 13.34
CA ILE A 164 4.23 -1.83 12.09
C ILE A 164 3.98 -0.83 10.98
N THR A 165 4.57 -1.05 9.81
CA THR A 165 4.37 -0.22 8.63
C THR A 165 4.35 -1.07 7.37
N GLY A 166 3.74 -0.57 6.30
CA GLY A 166 3.81 -1.18 4.99
C GLY A 166 3.11 -0.35 3.92
N HIS A 167 3.46 -0.60 2.67
CA HIS A 167 2.89 0.07 1.49
C HIS A 167 2.25 -0.94 0.54
N SER A 168 1.17 -0.56 -0.14
CA SER A 168 0.45 -1.42 -1.08
C SER A 168 0.04 -2.72 -0.39
N LYS A 169 0.31 -3.91 -0.96
CA LYS A 169 0.11 -5.20 -0.28
C LYS A 169 0.75 -5.26 1.13
N GLY A 170 1.90 -4.62 1.34
CA GLY A 170 2.55 -4.57 2.65
C GLY A 170 1.75 -3.76 3.66
N GLY A 171 1.03 -2.72 3.21
CA GLY A 171 0.10 -1.96 4.05
C GLY A 171 -1.10 -2.81 4.48
N HIS A 172 -1.59 -3.67 3.57
CA HIS A 172 -2.61 -4.66 3.91
C HIS A 172 -2.11 -5.63 5.00
N TYR A 173 -0.89 -6.15 4.86
CA TYR A 173 -0.25 -7.02 5.86
C TYR A 173 0.02 -6.33 7.20
N ALA A 174 0.31 -5.04 7.20
CA ALA A 174 0.56 -4.28 8.43
C ALA A 174 -0.65 -4.30 9.37
N ILE A 175 -1.85 -4.01 8.89
CA ILE A 175 -3.05 -4.02 9.72
C ILE A 175 -3.52 -5.46 9.96
N HIS A 176 -3.49 -6.33 8.93
CA HIS A 176 -3.93 -7.71 9.06
C HIS A 176 -3.15 -8.46 10.14
N SER A 177 -1.82 -8.38 10.10
CA SER A 177 -0.95 -9.05 11.08
C SER A 177 -1.27 -8.61 12.51
N LEU A 178 -1.50 -7.32 12.76
CA LEU A 178 -1.92 -6.80 14.06
C LEU A 178 -3.28 -7.37 14.49
N ALA A 179 -4.30 -7.25 13.64
CA ALA A 179 -5.65 -7.69 13.96
C ALA A 179 -5.72 -9.21 14.24
N ALA A 180 -4.93 -10.00 13.53
CA ALA A 180 -4.91 -11.46 13.63
C ALA A 180 -3.96 -12.01 14.70
N ALA A 181 -3.09 -11.18 15.28
CA ALA A 181 -2.11 -11.62 16.28
C ALA A 181 -2.74 -11.94 17.64
N ARG A 182 -2.05 -12.75 18.45
CA ARG A 182 -2.38 -12.98 19.86
C ARG A 182 -2.52 -11.67 20.64
N TYR A 183 -3.42 -11.63 21.61
CA TYR A 183 -3.74 -10.40 22.35
C TYR A 183 -2.55 -9.81 23.12
N ASP A 184 -1.66 -10.64 23.66
CA ASP A 184 -0.43 -10.19 24.32
C ASP A 184 0.54 -9.49 23.34
N VAL A 185 0.56 -9.93 22.08
CA VAL A 185 1.32 -9.28 21.01
C VAL A 185 0.64 -7.97 20.60
N GLN A 186 -0.69 -7.96 20.44
CA GLN A 186 -1.43 -6.74 20.14
C GLN A 186 -1.18 -5.64 21.19
N ASP A 187 -1.09 -6.00 22.48
CA ASP A 187 -0.85 -5.07 23.59
C ASP A 187 0.54 -4.40 23.52
N ARG A 188 1.48 -5.01 22.81
CA ARG A 188 2.83 -4.47 22.60
C ARG A 188 2.95 -3.60 21.35
N VAL A 189 2.02 -3.73 20.41
CA VAL A 189 1.99 -2.89 19.21
C VAL A 189 1.47 -1.50 19.58
N ILE A 190 2.27 -0.47 19.24
CA ILE A 190 1.93 0.94 19.45
C ILE A 190 1.02 1.43 18.32
N SER A 191 1.42 1.18 17.07
CA SER A 191 0.60 1.50 15.90
C SER A 191 0.97 0.65 14.69
N ALA A 192 -0.01 0.42 13.81
CA ALA A 192 0.18 -0.14 12.48
C ALA A 192 -0.24 0.89 11.43
N LEU A 193 0.69 1.23 10.51
CA LEU A 193 0.47 2.18 9.44
C LEU A 193 0.39 1.47 8.09
N SER A 194 -0.68 1.73 7.34
CA SER A 194 -0.85 1.28 5.96
C SER A 194 -0.76 2.46 5.01
N PHE A 195 0.06 2.35 3.97
CA PHE A 195 0.23 3.36 2.93
C PHE A 195 -0.33 2.84 1.61
N ASP A 196 -1.49 3.35 1.22
CA ASP A 196 -2.27 2.97 0.02
C ASP A 196 -2.43 1.45 -0.15
N GLY A 197 -2.52 0.74 0.98
CA GLY A 197 -2.78 -0.69 1.00
C GLY A 197 -4.28 -0.97 0.85
N PRO A 198 -4.68 -2.03 0.13
CA PRO A 198 -6.08 -2.39 0.01
C PRO A 198 -6.68 -2.74 1.37
N GLY A 199 -7.94 -2.36 1.57
CA GLY A 199 -8.68 -2.58 2.81
C GLY A 199 -9.09 -4.03 3.06
N TYR A 200 -10.16 -4.19 3.81
CA TYR A 200 -10.60 -5.45 4.39
C TYR A 200 -12.07 -5.71 4.08
N ARG A 201 -12.43 -6.99 4.07
CA ARG A 201 -13.83 -7.42 4.01
C ARG A 201 -14.47 -7.33 5.38
N SER A 202 -15.79 -7.14 5.40
CA SER A 202 -16.60 -7.06 6.62
C SER A 202 -16.36 -8.22 7.59
N VAL A 203 -16.28 -9.47 7.10
CA VAL A 203 -16.03 -10.65 7.94
C VAL A 203 -14.76 -10.51 8.80
N PHE A 204 -13.68 -9.96 8.23
CA PHE A 204 -12.44 -9.73 8.97
C PHE A 204 -12.53 -8.50 9.88
N ALA A 205 -13.08 -7.41 9.36
CA ALA A 205 -13.30 -6.17 10.10
C ALA A 205 -14.16 -6.35 11.36
N GLU A 206 -15.13 -7.26 11.31
CA GLU A 206 -16.04 -7.54 12.41
C GLU A 206 -15.45 -8.47 13.48
N SER A 207 -14.28 -9.06 13.23
CA SER A 207 -13.60 -9.96 14.17
C SER A 207 -13.22 -9.26 15.48
N THR A 208 -13.13 -10.04 16.55
CA THR A 208 -12.76 -9.53 17.89
C THR A 208 -11.36 -8.92 17.90
N GLY A 209 -10.41 -9.54 17.20
CA GLY A 209 -9.03 -9.07 17.09
C GLY A 209 -8.92 -7.74 16.35
N PHE A 210 -9.65 -7.55 15.25
CA PHE A 210 -9.68 -6.28 14.52
C PHE A 210 -10.25 -5.16 15.38
N LYS A 211 -11.45 -5.36 15.95
CA LYS A 211 -12.12 -4.37 16.83
C LYS A 211 -11.28 -4.00 18.05
N ARG A 212 -10.57 -4.97 18.64
CA ARG A 212 -9.67 -4.73 19.78
C ARG A 212 -8.51 -3.80 19.42
N ALA A 213 -7.98 -3.93 18.22
CA ALA A 213 -6.76 -3.23 17.81
C ALA A 213 -7.00 -1.99 16.93
N ILE A 214 -8.25 -1.67 16.59
CA ILE A 214 -8.62 -0.62 15.62
C ILE A 214 -8.04 0.77 15.94
N ASP A 215 -7.95 1.15 17.22
CA ASP A 215 -7.40 2.45 17.64
C ASP A 215 -5.89 2.62 17.37
N LYS A 216 -5.20 1.50 17.11
CA LYS A 216 -3.77 1.46 16.77
C LYS A 216 -3.54 1.51 15.26
N MET A 217 -4.60 1.35 14.45
CA MET A 217 -4.54 1.22 13.00
C MET A 217 -4.78 2.57 12.32
N ARG A 218 -3.93 2.91 11.35
CA ARG A 218 -4.10 4.10 10.52
C ARG A 218 -3.74 3.77 9.08
N THR A 219 -4.62 4.14 8.17
CA THR A 219 -4.39 4.00 6.73
C THR A 219 -4.26 5.39 6.11
N TYR A 220 -3.32 5.56 5.20
CA TYR A 220 -3.16 6.78 4.42
C TYR A 220 -3.37 6.45 2.95
N VAL A 221 -4.18 7.24 2.26
CA VAL A 221 -4.45 7.07 0.83
C VAL A 221 -4.25 8.40 0.11
N PRO A 222 -3.68 8.41 -1.11
CA PRO A 222 -3.60 9.62 -1.92
C PRO A 222 -5.01 10.05 -2.37
N GLU A 223 -5.21 11.34 -2.62
CA GLU A 223 -6.49 11.89 -3.05
C GLU A 223 -7.04 11.29 -4.36
N SER A 224 -6.19 10.73 -5.23
CA SER A 224 -6.67 9.94 -6.37
C SER A 224 -6.27 8.45 -6.28
N SER A 225 -6.33 7.89 -5.07
CA SER A 225 -6.12 6.45 -4.85
C SER A 225 -7.02 5.60 -5.75
N VAL A 226 -6.48 4.45 -6.15
CA VAL A 226 -7.21 3.37 -6.81
C VAL A 226 -7.06 2.08 -5.99
N PHE A 227 -5.85 1.81 -5.50
CA PHE A 227 -5.54 0.58 -4.77
C PHE A 227 -6.06 0.61 -3.32
N GLY A 228 -5.73 1.65 -2.56
CA GLY A 228 -6.20 1.82 -1.17
C GLY A 228 -7.68 2.09 -1.01
N ILE A 229 -8.48 1.98 -2.09
CA ILE A 229 -9.94 2.10 -2.04
C ILE A 229 -10.66 0.90 -2.66
N MET A 230 -9.92 -0.18 -2.98
CA MET A 230 -10.46 -1.43 -3.55
C MET A 230 -11.36 -2.22 -2.58
N LEU A 231 -11.17 -2.02 -1.27
CA LEU A 231 -11.91 -2.65 -0.18
C LEU A 231 -12.21 -1.61 0.91
N ASP A 232 -12.92 -2.01 1.96
CA ASP A 232 -13.29 -1.08 3.04
C ASP A 232 -12.16 -0.90 4.05
N HIS A 233 -12.07 0.31 4.58
CA HIS A 233 -11.19 0.62 5.72
C HIS A 233 -12.04 1.02 6.92
N PRO A 234 -12.42 0.08 7.80
CA PRO A 234 -13.11 0.39 9.05
C PRO A 234 -12.22 1.20 10.01
N GLU A 235 -10.90 1.02 9.93
CA GLU A 235 -9.93 1.81 10.67
C GLU A 235 -9.84 3.25 10.16
N ARG A 236 -9.21 4.12 10.99
CA ARG A 236 -9.03 5.52 10.62
C ARG A 236 -8.19 5.65 9.35
N THR A 237 -8.83 6.11 8.28
CA THR A 237 -8.15 6.44 7.02
C THR A 237 -7.92 7.95 6.89
N LEU A 238 -6.82 8.37 6.27
CA LEU A 238 -6.47 9.77 6.08
C LEU A 238 -6.15 9.99 4.61
N VAL A 239 -6.83 10.95 3.99
CA VAL A 239 -6.59 11.28 2.59
C VAL A 239 -5.54 12.38 2.51
N VAL A 240 -4.49 12.15 1.73
CA VAL A 240 -3.34 13.05 1.61
C VAL A 240 -3.18 13.60 0.20
N LYS A 241 -2.61 14.80 0.10
CA LYS A 241 -2.23 15.39 -1.18
C LYS A 241 -1.02 14.69 -1.77
N SER A 242 -0.94 14.59 -3.09
CA SER A 242 0.26 14.13 -3.78
C SER A 242 0.92 15.23 -4.60
N VAL A 243 2.25 15.18 -4.70
CA VAL A 243 3.02 16.02 -5.62
C VAL A 243 3.02 15.48 -7.06
N TYR A 244 2.50 14.28 -7.29
CA TYR A 244 2.39 13.65 -8.61
C TYR A 244 0.96 13.17 -8.89
N PRO A 245 0.49 13.24 -10.16
CA PRO A 245 -0.85 12.78 -10.51
C PRO A 245 -0.90 11.28 -10.85
N MET A 246 -2.12 10.77 -11.03
CA MET A 246 -2.45 9.44 -11.59
C MET A 246 -1.90 8.25 -10.79
N MET A 247 -1.17 7.30 -11.42
CA MET A 247 -0.66 6.11 -10.73
C MET A 247 0.58 6.40 -9.89
N HIS A 248 1.29 7.51 -10.17
CA HIS A 248 2.52 7.86 -9.46
C HIS A 248 2.28 8.26 -8.01
N GLN A 249 1.06 8.66 -7.66
CA GLN A 249 0.66 8.90 -6.28
C GLN A 249 0.43 7.61 -5.50
N HIS A 250 0.50 6.41 -6.10
CA HIS A 250 0.48 5.16 -5.32
C HIS A 250 1.67 5.10 -4.35
N THR A 251 2.87 5.49 -4.81
CA THR A 251 4.04 5.49 -3.92
C THR A 251 3.96 6.64 -2.90
N PRO A 252 4.13 6.36 -1.59
CA PRO A 252 4.00 7.37 -0.55
C PRO A 252 5.16 8.37 -0.55
N LEU A 253 6.29 8.06 -1.21
CA LEU A 253 7.40 8.99 -1.44
C LEU A 253 7.04 10.16 -2.36
N ASN A 254 5.88 10.09 -3.01
CA ASN A 254 5.34 11.14 -3.86
C ASN A 254 4.23 11.95 -3.17
N TRP A 255 4.03 11.79 -1.87
CA TRP A 255 2.98 12.54 -1.17
C TRP A 255 3.49 13.87 -0.65
N SER A 256 2.59 14.82 -0.47
CA SER A 256 2.96 16.12 0.07
C SER A 256 3.19 16.02 1.57
N VAL A 257 4.30 16.55 2.06
CA VAL A 257 4.64 16.59 3.49
C VAL A 257 4.66 18.01 4.01
N GLY A 258 4.20 18.17 5.24
CA GLY A 258 4.41 19.36 6.06
C GLY A 258 5.72 19.24 6.83
N ARG A 259 5.70 19.56 8.13
CA ARG A 259 6.89 19.48 8.98
C ARG A 259 7.25 18.04 9.38
N ASP A 260 6.27 17.30 9.90
CA ASP A 260 6.42 15.97 10.49
C ASP A 260 5.20 15.06 10.23
N SER A 261 4.36 15.45 9.27
CA SER A 261 3.14 14.75 8.88
C SER A 261 2.83 15.01 7.40
N PHE A 262 1.95 14.20 6.83
CA PHE A 262 1.45 14.43 5.48
C PHE A 262 0.51 15.64 5.42
N VAL A 263 0.55 16.37 4.31
CA VAL A 263 -0.45 17.38 4.00
C VAL A 263 -1.74 16.68 3.64
N LEU A 264 -2.75 16.91 4.46
CA LEU A 264 -4.08 16.33 4.28
C LEU A 264 -4.80 16.97 3.08
N ALA A 265 -5.45 16.14 2.28
CA ALA A 265 -6.39 16.58 1.24
C ALA A 265 -7.78 16.82 1.86
N GLU A 266 -8.70 17.42 1.11
CA GLU A 266 -10.09 17.55 1.59
C GLU A 266 -10.87 16.23 1.53
N GLY A 267 -10.49 15.35 0.60
CA GLY A 267 -11.22 14.15 0.25
C GLY A 267 -10.61 13.45 -0.96
N LEU A 268 -11.21 12.32 -1.34
CA LEU A 268 -10.91 11.67 -2.60
C LEU A 268 -11.42 12.54 -3.77
N THR A 269 -10.63 12.60 -4.83
CA THR A 269 -11.02 13.18 -6.11
C THR A 269 -12.24 12.49 -6.69
N THR A 270 -13.02 13.23 -7.48
CA THR A 270 -14.21 12.71 -8.17
C THR A 270 -13.91 11.44 -8.98
N SER A 271 -12.75 11.39 -9.66
CA SER A 271 -12.36 10.21 -10.45
C SER A 271 -12.10 8.98 -9.58
N ALA A 272 -11.39 9.12 -8.45
CA ALA A 272 -11.18 8.00 -7.52
C ALA A 272 -12.53 7.49 -6.96
N ARG A 273 -13.46 8.39 -6.70
CA ARG A 273 -14.80 8.02 -6.23
C ARG A 273 -15.60 7.25 -7.27
N ILE A 274 -15.59 7.69 -8.54
CA ILE A 274 -16.20 6.92 -9.65
C ILE A 274 -15.61 5.54 -9.75
N ILE A 275 -14.27 5.43 -9.73
CA ILE A 275 -13.58 4.15 -9.82
C ILE A 275 -14.02 3.25 -8.67
N ARG A 276 -14.11 3.79 -7.45
CA ARG A 276 -14.61 3.03 -6.29
C ARG A 276 -16.04 2.53 -6.48
N HIS A 277 -16.97 3.40 -6.88
CA HIS A 277 -18.37 3.00 -7.14
C HIS A 277 -18.45 1.88 -8.19
N ALA A 278 -17.66 2.02 -9.26
CA ALA A 278 -17.58 1.00 -10.30
C ALA A 278 -16.99 -0.32 -9.78
N LEU A 279 -15.95 -0.26 -8.94
CA LEU A 279 -15.35 -1.44 -8.29
C LEU A 279 -16.34 -2.11 -7.32
N ILE A 280 -17.16 -1.35 -6.59
CA ILE A 280 -18.21 -1.91 -5.73
C ILE A 280 -19.24 -2.66 -6.57
N GLN A 281 -19.79 -2.02 -7.60
CA GLN A 281 -20.76 -2.66 -8.49
C GLN A 281 -20.16 -3.89 -9.17
N PHE A 282 -18.93 -3.77 -9.67
CA PHE A 282 -18.21 -4.88 -10.28
C PHE A 282 -18.06 -6.05 -9.30
N ASN A 283 -17.68 -5.77 -8.06
CA ASN A 283 -17.51 -6.81 -7.05
C ASN A 283 -18.84 -7.45 -6.60
N GLN A 284 -19.97 -6.75 -6.71
CA GLN A 284 -21.30 -7.27 -6.40
C GLN A 284 -21.94 -8.03 -7.56
N SER A 285 -21.71 -7.58 -8.80
CA SER A 285 -22.37 -8.13 -10.00
C SER A 285 -21.60 -9.29 -10.63
N ILE A 286 -20.28 -9.38 -10.40
CA ILE A 286 -19.44 -10.40 -11.02
C ILE A 286 -19.04 -11.48 -9.99
N PRO A 287 -19.24 -12.78 -10.29
CA PRO A 287 -18.77 -13.87 -9.44
C PRO A 287 -17.26 -13.79 -9.17
N ALA A 288 -16.86 -14.15 -7.95
CA ALA A 288 -15.46 -14.12 -7.50
C ALA A 288 -14.48 -14.80 -8.49
N GLU A 289 -14.84 -15.97 -9.01
CA GLU A 289 -14.04 -16.71 -10.00
C GLU A 289 -13.75 -15.90 -11.26
N LYS A 290 -14.78 -15.26 -11.83
CA LYS A 290 -14.68 -14.43 -13.04
C LYS A 290 -13.88 -13.14 -12.80
N ARG A 291 -13.98 -12.57 -11.60
CA ARG A 291 -13.15 -11.43 -11.18
C ARG A 291 -11.68 -11.82 -11.16
N GLY A 292 -11.37 -12.99 -10.59
CA GLY A 292 -10.03 -13.57 -10.63
C GLY A 292 -9.52 -13.70 -12.06
N GLN A 293 -10.27 -14.35 -12.95
CA GLN A 293 -9.87 -14.53 -14.36
C GLN A 293 -9.61 -13.20 -15.10
N LEU A 294 -10.42 -12.16 -14.88
CA LEU A 294 -10.19 -10.84 -15.49
C LEU A 294 -8.86 -10.23 -15.07
N TRP A 295 -8.60 -10.18 -13.76
CA TRP A 295 -7.34 -9.62 -13.28
C TRP A 295 -6.15 -10.46 -13.81
N SER A 296 -6.27 -11.79 -13.87
CA SER A 296 -5.22 -12.69 -14.39
C SER A 296 -4.90 -12.35 -15.83
N ALA A 297 -5.91 -12.16 -16.66
CA ALA A 297 -5.72 -11.87 -18.07
C ALA A 297 -5.21 -10.45 -18.33
N ILE A 298 -5.60 -9.47 -17.51
CA ILE A 298 -5.02 -8.11 -17.56
C ILE A 298 -3.52 -8.19 -17.29
N PHE A 299 -3.10 -8.97 -16.29
CA PHE A 299 -1.68 -9.12 -15.94
C PHE A 299 -0.87 -9.95 -16.95
N LEU A 300 -1.37 -11.10 -17.39
CA LEU A 300 -0.75 -11.89 -18.46
C LEU A 300 -0.56 -11.06 -19.73
N ALA A 301 -1.53 -10.20 -20.05
CA ALA A 301 -1.41 -9.31 -21.20
C ALA A 301 -0.35 -8.23 -20.99
N PHE A 302 -0.17 -7.71 -19.76
CA PHE A 302 0.93 -6.79 -19.47
C PHE A 302 2.31 -7.46 -19.52
N GLU A 303 2.42 -8.69 -19.03
CA GLU A 303 3.64 -9.51 -19.10
C GLU A 303 4.04 -9.80 -20.56
N ASN A 304 3.09 -10.26 -21.38
CA ASN A 304 3.35 -10.61 -22.78
C ASN A 304 3.64 -9.40 -23.69
N MET A 305 3.27 -8.18 -23.27
CA MET A 305 3.47 -6.97 -24.06
C MET A 305 4.76 -6.21 -23.71
N ASP A 306 5.62 -6.76 -22.83
CA ASP A 306 6.82 -6.08 -22.31
C ASP A 306 6.51 -4.67 -21.76
N ILE A 307 5.28 -4.45 -21.29
CA ILE A 307 4.85 -3.18 -20.71
C ILE A 307 5.35 -3.16 -19.26
N THR A 308 6.64 -2.87 -19.11
CA THR A 308 7.32 -2.68 -17.83
C THR A 308 7.03 -1.31 -17.23
N ASP A 309 6.45 -0.40 -18.02
CA ASP A 309 6.13 0.96 -17.62
C ASP A 309 4.64 1.28 -17.81
N MET A 310 3.93 1.38 -16.68
CA MET A 310 2.53 1.79 -16.63
C MET A 310 2.30 3.23 -17.14
N ASN A 311 3.37 4.02 -17.35
CA ASN A 311 3.30 5.37 -17.91
C ASN A 311 2.72 5.41 -19.33
N VAL A 312 2.80 4.28 -20.06
CA VAL A 312 2.20 4.13 -21.40
C VAL A 312 0.68 4.43 -21.37
N PHE A 313 0.00 4.13 -20.25
CA PHE A 313 -1.43 4.37 -20.09
C PHE A 313 -1.77 5.78 -19.60
N THR A 314 -0.82 6.46 -18.97
CA THR A 314 -1.07 7.71 -18.22
C THR A 314 -0.57 8.95 -18.94
N GLU A 315 0.59 8.91 -19.60
CA GLU A 315 1.20 10.06 -20.29
C GLU A 315 0.72 10.22 -21.74
N HIS A 316 0.36 9.10 -22.39
CA HIS A 316 -0.02 9.07 -23.80
C HIS A 316 -1.45 8.54 -23.96
N ARG A 317 -2.45 9.39 -23.73
CA ARG A 317 -3.89 9.03 -23.74
C ARG A 317 -4.28 8.09 -24.90
N ILE A 318 -3.87 8.42 -26.13
CA ILE A 318 -4.19 7.64 -27.34
C ILE A 318 -3.50 6.27 -27.32
N ARG A 319 -2.19 6.25 -27.03
CA ARG A 319 -1.38 5.03 -26.95
C ARG A 319 -1.88 4.14 -25.81
N GLY A 320 -2.19 4.71 -24.66
CA GLY A 320 -2.79 4.04 -23.51
C GLY A 320 -4.12 3.38 -23.83
N THR A 321 -5.06 4.10 -24.44
CA THR A 321 -6.33 3.49 -24.88
C THR A 321 -6.14 2.40 -25.91
N TRP A 322 -5.18 2.56 -26.82
CA TRP A 322 -4.89 1.55 -27.84
C TRP A 322 -4.25 0.30 -27.23
N THR A 323 -3.30 0.47 -26.32
CA THR A 323 -2.67 -0.63 -25.57
C THR A 323 -3.69 -1.36 -24.70
N LEU A 324 -4.60 -0.63 -24.04
CA LEU A 324 -5.67 -1.23 -23.24
C LEU A 324 -6.63 -2.01 -24.13
N GLY A 325 -6.98 -1.45 -25.30
CA GLY A 325 -7.78 -2.15 -26.31
C GLY A 325 -7.11 -3.43 -26.80
N LYS A 326 -5.79 -3.42 -27.02
CA LYS A 326 -5.01 -4.62 -27.36
C LYS A 326 -5.02 -5.65 -26.24
N VAL A 327 -4.85 -5.22 -24.99
CA VAL A 327 -4.90 -6.09 -23.82
C VAL A 327 -6.25 -6.80 -23.77
N VAL A 328 -7.35 -6.05 -23.82
CA VAL A 328 -8.71 -6.62 -23.80
C VAL A 328 -8.97 -7.55 -24.99
N MET A 329 -8.52 -7.17 -26.19
CA MET A 329 -8.68 -8.00 -27.39
C MET A 329 -7.80 -9.26 -27.40
N GLY A 330 -6.70 -9.27 -26.65
CA GLY A 330 -5.81 -10.42 -26.48
C GLY A 330 -6.32 -11.45 -25.47
N MET A 331 -7.31 -11.10 -24.64
CA MET A 331 -7.90 -12.02 -23.67
C MET A 331 -8.79 -13.06 -24.33
N ASP A 332 -8.96 -14.21 -23.68
CA ASP A 332 -9.96 -15.21 -24.05
C ASP A 332 -11.37 -14.59 -24.10
N PRO A 333 -12.27 -15.09 -24.96
CA PRO A 333 -13.59 -14.48 -25.18
C PRO A 333 -14.42 -14.30 -23.90
N GLU A 334 -14.39 -15.28 -23.00
CA GLU A 334 -15.11 -15.22 -21.73
C GLU A 334 -14.54 -14.13 -20.81
N VAL A 335 -13.21 -14.01 -20.74
CA VAL A 335 -12.55 -13.00 -19.91
C VAL A 335 -12.71 -11.60 -20.48
N ARG A 336 -12.69 -11.48 -21.82
CA ARG A 336 -12.96 -10.22 -22.54
C ARG A 336 -14.37 -9.70 -22.25
N GLN A 337 -15.35 -10.59 -22.08
CA GLN A 337 -16.71 -10.19 -21.70
C GLN A 337 -16.72 -9.53 -20.32
N VAL A 338 -16.02 -10.12 -19.33
CA VAL A 338 -15.89 -9.56 -17.98
C VAL A 338 -15.15 -8.21 -18.00
N ALA A 339 -14.09 -8.09 -18.80
CA ALA A 339 -13.36 -6.83 -19.00
C ALA A 339 -14.26 -5.72 -19.54
N THR A 340 -15.08 -6.07 -20.54
CA THR A 340 -16.02 -5.15 -21.18
C THR A 340 -17.12 -4.72 -20.20
N GLU A 341 -17.57 -5.63 -19.33
CA GLU A 341 -18.54 -5.33 -18.28
C GLU A 341 -17.97 -4.37 -17.23
N MET A 342 -16.73 -4.56 -16.79
CA MET A 342 -16.04 -3.60 -15.91
C MET A 342 -15.96 -2.20 -16.53
N ILE A 343 -15.58 -2.10 -17.82
CA ILE A 343 -15.53 -0.82 -18.54
C ILE A 343 -16.93 -0.18 -18.60
N LYS A 344 -17.98 -0.97 -18.84
CA LYS A 344 -19.37 -0.48 -18.84
C LYS A 344 -19.78 0.04 -17.46
N LEU A 345 -19.43 -0.65 -16.38
CA LEU A 345 -19.74 -0.20 -15.00
C LEU A 345 -19.00 1.08 -14.64
N ILE A 346 -17.73 1.24 -15.06
CA ILE A 346 -16.99 2.50 -14.93
C ILE A 346 -17.70 3.61 -15.70
N TYR A 347 -18.10 3.36 -16.95
CA TYR A 347 -18.81 4.34 -17.77
C TYR A 347 -20.18 4.71 -17.19
N GLN A 348 -20.95 3.74 -16.69
CA GLN A 348 -22.25 3.98 -16.05
C GLN A 348 -22.09 4.73 -14.73
N SER A 349 -21.12 4.35 -13.90
CA SER A 349 -20.78 5.07 -12.67
C SER A 349 -20.34 6.50 -12.97
N ALA A 350 -19.56 6.72 -14.03
CA ALA A 350 -19.23 8.05 -14.50
C ALA A 350 -20.51 8.78 -14.94
N LYS A 351 -21.32 8.23 -15.84
CA LYS A 351 -22.54 8.88 -16.36
C LYS A 351 -23.56 9.23 -15.26
N ASN A 352 -23.76 8.35 -14.29
CA ASN A 352 -24.73 8.55 -13.21
C ASN A 352 -24.21 9.53 -12.16
N ASN A 353 -22.89 9.68 -12.02
CA ASN A 353 -22.24 10.62 -11.08
C ASN A 353 -21.62 11.86 -11.77
N TYR A 354 -21.69 11.98 -13.10
CA TYR A 354 -21.29 13.14 -13.92
C TYR A 354 -22.48 13.59 -14.78
N LEU A 355 -23.18 14.62 -14.31
CA LEU A 355 -23.41 15.76 -15.18
C LEU A 355 -22.35 16.83 -14.83
N PRO A 356 -21.64 17.40 -15.83
CA PRO A 356 -20.46 18.25 -15.64
C PRO A 356 -20.72 19.64 -15.02
N PHE A 357 -21.90 19.85 -14.43
CA PHE A 357 -22.29 21.08 -13.72
C PHE A 357 -22.94 20.81 -12.36
N SER A 358 -22.83 19.59 -11.82
CA SER A 358 -23.29 19.29 -10.48
C SER A 358 -22.12 19.24 -9.50
N GLU A 359 -21.74 20.40 -8.97
CA GLU A 359 -21.22 20.50 -7.60
C GLU A 359 -22.35 20.25 -6.56
N GLY A 360 -23.50 19.74 -6.99
CA GLY A 360 -24.59 19.31 -6.15
C GLY A 360 -24.30 17.94 -5.56
N ASP A 361 -24.26 17.91 -4.23
CA ASP A 361 -24.39 16.75 -3.36
C ASP A 361 -23.14 16.00 -2.89
N PHE A 362 -21.95 16.61 -3.03
CA PHE A 362 -20.75 16.14 -2.32
C PHE A 362 -20.07 17.19 -1.45
N SER A 363 -20.48 18.46 -1.54
CA SER A 363 -20.08 19.51 -0.59
C SER A 363 -20.63 19.28 0.82
N ALA A 364 -21.70 18.48 0.95
CA ALA A 364 -22.30 18.05 2.22
C ALA A 364 -21.69 16.77 2.82
N CYS A 365 -20.85 16.04 2.07
CA CYS A 365 -20.13 14.90 2.60
C CYS A 365 -19.06 15.36 3.61
N PRO A 366 -18.89 14.71 4.78
CA PRO A 366 -17.82 15.04 5.70
C PRO A 366 -16.48 14.98 4.98
N LYS A 367 -15.75 16.10 5.01
CA LYS A 367 -14.39 16.17 4.49
C LYS A 367 -13.54 15.14 5.25
N SER A 368 -12.76 14.36 4.50
CA SER A 368 -12.26 13.01 4.84
C SER A 368 -11.23 12.91 5.97
N ASN A 369 -11.01 13.98 6.73
CA ASN A 369 -10.01 14.04 7.79
C ASN A 369 -10.60 14.39 9.16
N ASP A 370 -11.93 14.55 9.23
CA ASP A 370 -12.64 14.65 10.50
C ASP A 370 -13.02 13.24 10.99
N SER A 371 -12.13 12.62 11.78
CA SER A 371 -12.36 11.29 12.37
C SER A 371 -13.53 11.23 13.37
N SER A 372 -14.19 12.36 13.65
CA SER A 372 -15.41 12.42 14.46
C SER A 372 -16.70 12.36 13.64
N LYS A 373 -16.59 12.39 12.30
CA LYS A 373 -17.72 12.28 11.37
C LYS A 373 -17.63 10.97 10.60
N ALA A 374 -18.79 10.44 10.21
CA ALA A 374 -19.07 9.18 9.50
C ALA A 374 -17.98 8.66 8.52
N PRO A 375 -17.95 7.35 8.19
CA PRO A 375 -16.84 6.74 7.44
C PRO A 375 -16.52 7.50 6.15
N ILE A 376 -15.24 7.49 5.79
CA ILE A 376 -14.67 8.11 4.57
C ILE A 376 -15.34 7.57 3.29
N PHE A 377 -16.03 6.44 3.42
CA PHE A 377 -16.77 5.75 2.39
C PHE A 377 -18.23 5.56 2.84
N PHE A 378 -19.18 6.03 2.02
CA PHE A 378 -20.62 5.88 2.28
C PHE A 378 -21.20 4.55 1.79
N GLU A 379 -20.42 3.83 0.98
CA GLU A 379 -20.77 2.50 0.46
C GLU A 379 -19.73 1.51 0.96
N SER A 380 -20.19 0.49 1.68
CA SER A 380 -19.34 -0.61 2.11
C SER A 380 -19.38 -1.75 1.10
N TYR A 381 -18.25 -2.42 0.92
CA TYR A 381 -18.15 -3.75 0.34
C TYR A 381 -18.82 -4.78 1.26
N ASN A 382 -20.15 -4.77 1.28
CA ASN A 382 -20.96 -5.67 2.08
C ASN A 382 -21.10 -7.02 1.35
N PHE A 383 -19.98 -7.75 1.24
CA PHE A 383 -20.00 -9.12 0.73
C PHE A 383 -20.67 -10.01 1.78
N LYS A 384 -21.77 -10.67 1.41
CA LYS A 384 -22.42 -11.69 2.26
C LYS A 384 -21.73 -13.06 2.17
N ASP A 385 -20.68 -13.16 1.36
CA ASP A 385 -19.97 -14.40 1.02
C ASP A 385 -18.49 -14.32 1.41
#